data_AF-A0A964XC31-F1
#
_entry.id   AF-A0A964XC31-F1
#
_cell.length_a   1.000
_cell.length_b   1.000
_cell.length_c   1.000
_cell.angle_alpha   90.00
_cell.angle_beta   90.00
_cell.angle_gamma   90.00
#
_symmetry.space_group_name_H-M   'P 1'
#
loop_
_entity.id
_entity.type
_entity.pdbx_description
1 polymer ?
#
loop_
_entity_poly.entity_id
_entity_poly.type
_entity_poly.pdbx_seq_one_letter_code
_entity_poly.pdbx_strand_id
1 'polypeptide(L)'
;MPVPEHIQRAPNWMTAVLLLAAGYNIVWGAVVGLLPGPTLDLLGLDGSDAGQRNLWACIGMIVGVYGIGYAVAARDPLRHWPITLVGLLGKVLGPVGFAVGYFRGEVPGTLGWTILTNDLIWWVPFTMILWSAFRASQGSDHPLAPADETELADLLERTQTRDGDSIGACSRRGPVLLILLRHFGCTFCRRELADLAARRDQLAAEGVTPIVVHQSSPQRGDEVLASYGLNGVAHVSDPDKQLYRALGLRRGRLGQLLGPRVWRRGAKAFFAGHGIGKLEGDGFQMPGTFRIEHGRVTAAFTPSSPADAPDLAALACAASAAEGVTGQTLDVGSERPAA
;
A
#
# COMPACT_ATOMS: atom_id res chain seq x y z
N MET A 1 2.83 5.84 29.57
CA MET A 1 3.15 7.05 28.78
C MET A 1 2.17 7.13 27.62
N PRO A 2 1.59 8.29 27.31
CA PRO A 2 0.73 8.40 26.14
C PRO A 2 1.60 8.28 24.88
N VAL A 3 1.22 7.38 23.98
CA VAL A 3 1.81 7.26 22.64
C VAL A 3 1.52 8.57 21.89
N PRO A 4 2.50 9.21 21.23
CA PRO A 4 2.22 10.37 20.41
C PRO A 4 1.46 9.91 19.17
N GLU A 5 0.12 10.01 19.19
CA GLU A 5 -0.71 9.95 17.98
C GLU A 5 -0.41 11.19 17.13
N HIS A 6 0.66 11.16 16.34
CA HIS A 6 0.73 12.01 15.16
C HIS A 6 -0.17 11.42 14.06
N ILE A 7 -1.47 11.30 14.33
CA ILE A 7 -2.46 11.20 13.27
C ILE A 7 -2.39 12.54 12.55
N GLN A 8 -1.79 12.56 11.35
CA GLN A 8 -1.88 13.70 10.45
C GLN A 8 -3.37 13.94 10.18
N ARG A 9 -3.99 14.85 10.93
CA ARG A 9 -5.39 15.22 10.73
C ARG A 9 -5.52 15.78 9.32
N ALA A 10 -6.46 15.24 8.56
CA ALA A 10 -6.77 15.74 7.24
C ALA A 10 -7.08 17.25 7.32
N PRO A 11 -6.58 18.07 6.38
CA PRO A 11 -6.95 19.47 6.29
C PRO A 11 -8.48 19.65 6.23
N ASN A 12 -9.00 20.66 6.95
CA ASN A 12 -10.44 20.91 7.08
C ASN A 12 -11.17 21.06 5.73
N TRP A 13 -10.48 21.50 4.67
CA TRP A 13 -11.07 21.62 3.34
C TRP A 13 -11.52 20.27 2.77
N MET A 14 -10.83 19.17 3.09
CA MET A 14 -11.19 17.83 2.58
C MET A 14 -12.52 17.38 3.18
N THR A 15 -12.67 17.56 4.49
CA THR A 15 -13.93 17.33 5.20
C THR A 15 -15.05 18.21 4.66
N ALA A 16 -14.79 19.50 4.45
CA ALA A 16 -15.78 20.42 3.89
C ALA A 16 -16.24 19.99 2.48
N VAL A 17 -15.31 19.64 1.58
CA VAL A 17 -15.63 19.12 0.24
C VAL A 17 -16.50 17.86 0.33
N LEU A 18 -16.12 16.90 1.17
CA LEU A 18 -16.88 15.64 1.29
C LEU A 18 -18.26 15.86 1.91
N LEU A 19 -18.41 16.81 2.84
CA LEU A 19 -19.72 17.19 3.37
C LEU A 19 -20.58 17.93 2.35
N LEU A 20 -19.99 18.80 1.53
CA LEU A 20 -20.68 19.46 0.42
C LEU A 20 -21.14 18.43 -0.63
N ALA A 21 -20.27 17.48 -0.99
CA ALA A 21 -20.62 16.37 -1.85
C ALA A 21 -21.72 15.52 -1.22
N ALA A 22 -21.64 15.21 0.08
CA ALA A 22 -22.66 14.46 0.79
C ALA A 22 -24.03 15.14 0.70
N GLY A 23 -24.10 16.41 1.10
CA GLY A 23 -25.33 17.20 1.07
C GLY A 23 -25.91 17.30 -0.33
N TYR A 24 -25.07 17.62 -1.32
CA TYR A 24 -25.50 17.69 -2.73
C TYR A 24 -26.09 16.36 -3.22
N ASN A 25 -25.38 15.24 -3.03
CA ASN A 25 -25.81 13.95 -3.57
C ASN A 25 -27.06 13.41 -2.84
N ILE A 26 -27.20 13.67 -1.54
CA ILE A 26 -28.43 13.33 -0.78
C ILE A 26 -29.62 14.14 -1.29
N VAL A 27 -29.47 15.46 -1.42
CA VAL A 27 -30.56 16.33 -1.90
C VAL A 27 -30.93 15.98 -3.34
N TRP A 28 -29.93 15.84 -4.22
CA TRP A 28 -30.16 15.47 -5.61
C TRP A 28 -30.83 14.10 -5.73
N GLY A 29 -30.34 13.11 -4.99
CA GLY A 29 -30.92 11.77 -4.95
C GLY A 29 -32.35 11.74 -4.42
N ALA A 30 -32.67 12.55 -3.41
CA ALA A 30 -34.03 12.71 -2.90
C ALA A 30 -34.96 13.37 -3.93
N VAL A 31 -34.51 14.44 -4.61
CA VAL A 31 -35.29 15.13 -5.64
C VAL A 31 -35.58 14.19 -6.82
N VAL A 32 -34.58 13.48 -7.32
CA VAL A 32 -34.74 12.54 -8.44
C VAL A 32 -35.55 11.31 -8.05
N GLY A 33 -35.33 10.77 -6.84
CA GLY A 33 -36.06 9.61 -6.34
C GLY A 33 -37.55 9.88 -6.09
N LEU A 34 -37.88 11.07 -5.55
CA LEU A 34 -39.26 11.45 -5.22
C LEU A 34 -40.01 12.07 -6.39
N LEU A 35 -39.31 12.75 -7.31
CA LEU A 35 -39.89 13.47 -8.45
C LEU A 35 -39.23 13.06 -9.79
N PRO A 36 -39.23 11.76 -10.16
CA PRO A 36 -38.51 11.30 -11.35
C PRO A 36 -39.11 11.83 -12.67
N GLY A 37 -40.44 11.92 -12.79
CA GLY A 37 -41.09 12.46 -14.00
C GLY A 37 -40.73 13.93 -14.27
N PRO A 38 -41.01 14.85 -13.33
CA PRO A 38 -40.70 16.26 -13.51
C PRO A 38 -39.20 16.55 -13.76
N THR A 39 -38.31 15.76 -13.15
CA THR A 39 -36.86 15.92 -13.37
C THR A 39 -36.41 15.39 -14.73
N LEU A 40 -37.03 14.32 -15.25
CA LEU A 40 -36.81 13.86 -16.63
C LEU A 40 -37.29 14.89 -17.65
N ASP A 41 -38.50 15.44 -17.46
CA ASP A 41 -39.08 16.45 -18.35
C ASP A 41 -38.19 17.70 -18.41
N LEU A 42 -37.68 18.15 -17.25
CA LEU A 42 -36.75 19.27 -17.17
C LEU A 42 -35.44 19.03 -17.95
N LEU A 43 -35.03 17.77 -18.05
CA LEU A 43 -33.82 17.36 -18.78
C LEU A 43 -34.10 17.03 -20.25
N GLY A 44 -35.33 17.21 -20.73
CA GLY A 44 -35.72 16.95 -22.12
C GLY A 44 -35.92 15.47 -22.44
N LEU A 45 -36.14 14.64 -21.42
CA LEU A 45 -36.51 13.23 -21.55
C LEU A 45 -38.02 13.04 -21.31
N ASP A 46 -38.55 11.88 -21.67
CA ASP A 46 -39.96 11.56 -21.49
C ASP A 46 -40.24 11.12 -20.05
N GLY A 47 -40.66 12.06 -19.20
CA GLY A 47 -41.08 11.77 -17.82
C GLY A 47 -42.39 10.99 -17.72
N SER A 48 -43.14 10.83 -18.82
CA SER A 48 -44.37 10.03 -18.87
C SER A 48 -44.11 8.53 -19.07
N ASP A 49 -42.91 8.15 -19.51
CA ASP A 49 -42.50 6.75 -19.62
C ASP A 49 -42.21 6.11 -18.24
N ALA A 50 -42.88 5.00 -17.94
CA ALA A 50 -42.76 4.33 -16.65
C ALA A 50 -41.37 3.67 -16.45
N GLY A 51 -40.76 3.17 -17.51
CA GLY A 51 -39.44 2.54 -17.45
C GLY A 51 -38.35 3.55 -17.12
N GLN A 52 -38.34 4.69 -17.82
CA GLN A 52 -37.42 5.79 -17.60
C GLN A 52 -37.58 6.37 -16.19
N ARG A 53 -38.82 6.61 -15.72
CA ARG A 53 -39.04 7.07 -14.33
C ARG A 53 -38.43 6.12 -13.30
N ASN A 54 -38.67 4.81 -13.45
CA ASN A 54 -38.19 3.82 -12.49
C ASN A 54 -36.66 3.73 -12.50
N LEU A 55 -36.04 3.74 -13.68
CA LEU A 55 -34.59 3.72 -13.82
C LEU A 55 -33.96 5.00 -13.25
N TRP A 56 -34.54 6.16 -13.58
CA TRP A 56 -34.06 7.45 -13.12
C TRP A 56 -34.18 7.61 -11.61
N ALA A 57 -35.31 7.22 -11.02
CA ALA A 57 -35.48 7.17 -9.56
C ALA A 57 -34.47 6.24 -8.90
N CYS A 58 -34.19 5.07 -9.50
CA CYS A 58 -33.18 4.13 -9.01
C CYS A 58 -31.78 4.76 -9.00
N ILE A 59 -31.39 5.44 -10.09
CA ILE A 59 -30.13 6.18 -10.17
C ILE A 59 -30.08 7.26 -9.07
N GLY A 60 -31.16 8.02 -8.89
CA GLY A 60 -31.30 9.00 -7.80
C GLY A 60 -31.04 8.40 -6.42
N MET A 61 -31.65 7.25 -6.11
CA MET A 61 -31.44 6.56 -4.84
C MET A 61 -29.98 6.11 -4.66
N ILE A 62 -29.36 5.53 -5.69
CA ILE A 62 -27.94 5.11 -5.64
C ILE A 62 -27.02 6.32 -5.39
N VAL A 63 -27.25 7.43 -6.09
CA VAL A 63 -26.51 8.69 -5.88
C VAL A 63 -26.71 9.22 -4.45
N GLY A 64 -27.94 9.16 -3.93
CA GLY A 64 -28.23 9.50 -2.54
C GLY A 64 -27.43 8.68 -1.53
N VAL A 65 -27.30 7.37 -1.75
CA VAL A 65 -26.49 6.48 -0.92
C VAL A 65 -25.00 6.84 -0.99
N TYR A 66 -24.47 7.23 -2.16
CA TYR A 66 -23.10 7.75 -2.24
C TYR A 66 -22.91 9.00 -1.38
N GLY A 67 -23.93 9.85 -1.27
CA GLY A 67 -23.93 10.99 -0.36
C GLY A 67 -23.71 10.60 1.10
N ILE A 68 -24.35 9.52 1.57
CA ILE A 68 -24.10 8.95 2.91
C ILE A 68 -22.65 8.47 3.03
N GLY A 69 -22.14 7.80 1.99
CA GLY A 69 -20.74 7.41 1.90
C GLY A 69 -19.77 8.57 2.08
N TYR A 70 -20.01 9.70 1.38
CA TYR A 70 -19.18 10.90 1.52
C TYR A 70 -19.26 11.51 2.92
N ALA A 71 -20.43 11.51 3.57
CA ALA A 71 -20.57 11.96 4.97
C ALA A 71 -19.77 11.08 5.94
N VAL A 72 -19.72 9.77 5.68
CA VAL A 72 -18.85 8.85 6.45
C VAL A 72 -17.38 9.16 6.18
N ALA A 73 -17.00 9.31 4.91
CA ALA A 73 -15.62 9.60 4.53
C ALA A 73 -15.13 10.94 5.12
N ALA A 74 -16.01 11.93 5.26
CA ALA A 74 -15.67 13.25 5.79
C ALA A 74 -15.12 13.23 7.23
N ARG A 75 -15.42 12.18 8.02
CA ARG A 75 -14.91 12.03 9.40
C ARG A 75 -13.41 11.78 9.47
N ASP A 76 -12.88 11.09 8.47
CA ASP A 76 -11.44 10.85 8.31
C ASP A 76 -11.14 10.65 6.81
N PRO A 77 -11.00 11.76 6.04
CA PRO A 77 -10.88 11.72 4.58
C PRO A 77 -9.70 10.89 4.08
N LEU A 78 -8.60 10.85 4.83
CA LEU A 78 -7.39 10.14 4.45
C LEU A 78 -7.53 8.63 4.71
N ARG A 79 -8.18 8.23 5.81
CA ARG A 79 -8.43 6.82 6.13
C ARG A 79 -9.52 6.22 5.25
N HIS A 80 -10.58 6.98 4.96
CA HIS A 80 -11.74 6.54 4.20
C HIS A 80 -11.62 6.83 2.69
N TRP A 81 -10.40 7.02 2.19
CA TRP A 81 -10.10 7.25 0.77
C TRP A 81 -10.74 6.26 -0.20
N PRO A 82 -10.99 4.96 0.10
CA PRO A 82 -11.63 4.06 -0.86
C PRO A 82 -13.04 4.51 -1.24
N ILE A 83 -13.77 5.16 -0.33
CA ILE A 83 -15.11 5.69 -0.62
C ILE A 83 -15.02 6.85 -1.62
N THR A 84 -14.05 7.75 -1.43
CA THR A 84 -13.78 8.85 -2.37
C THR A 84 -13.32 8.33 -3.74
N LEU A 85 -12.57 7.21 -3.78
CA LEU A 85 -12.14 6.58 -5.03
C LEU A 85 -13.35 6.04 -5.81
N VAL A 86 -14.20 5.25 -5.17
CA VAL A 86 -15.43 4.74 -5.80
C VAL A 86 -16.31 5.89 -6.29
N GLY A 87 -16.41 6.96 -5.49
CA GLY A 87 -17.10 8.19 -5.88
C GLY A 87 -16.51 8.85 -7.12
N LEU A 88 -15.18 9.01 -7.20
CA LEU A 88 -14.52 9.58 -8.37
C LEU A 88 -14.71 8.70 -9.62
N LEU A 89 -14.60 7.37 -9.49
CA LEU A 89 -14.86 6.45 -10.59
C LEU A 89 -16.27 6.62 -11.15
N GLY A 90 -17.29 6.65 -10.28
CA GLY A 90 -18.67 6.92 -10.70
C GLY A 90 -18.78 8.24 -11.46
N LYS A 91 -18.13 9.30 -10.95
CA LYS A 91 -18.12 10.63 -11.56
C LYS A 91 -17.35 10.73 -12.87
N VAL A 92 -16.44 9.80 -13.16
CA VAL A 92 -15.75 9.73 -14.45
C VAL A 92 -16.58 8.95 -15.47
N LEU A 93 -17.22 7.86 -15.02
CA LEU A 93 -18.00 6.99 -15.91
C LEU A 93 -19.30 7.65 -16.40
N GLY A 94 -19.95 8.48 -15.58
CA GLY A 94 -21.16 9.23 -15.97
C GLY A 94 -20.96 10.11 -17.22
N PRO A 95 -19.99 11.05 -17.23
CA PRO A 95 -19.68 11.88 -18.38
C PRO A 95 -19.27 11.09 -19.63
N VAL A 96 -18.57 9.95 -19.46
CA VAL A 96 -18.23 9.05 -20.58
C VAL A 96 -19.49 8.43 -21.19
N GLY A 97 -20.41 7.94 -20.35
CA GLY A 97 -21.69 7.41 -20.80
C GLY A 97 -22.54 8.47 -21.52
N PHE A 98 -22.62 9.68 -20.96
CA PHE A 98 -23.28 10.81 -21.59
C PHE A 98 -22.67 11.17 -22.94
N ALA A 99 -21.33 11.27 -23.04
CA ALA A 99 -20.67 11.59 -24.29
C ALA A 99 -20.99 10.56 -25.38
N VAL A 100 -20.93 9.26 -25.05
CA VAL A 100 -21.28 8.19 -25.99
C VAL A 100 -22.73 8.31 -26.45
N GLY A 101 -23.68 8.46 -25.53
CA GLY A 101 -25.09 8.61 -25.89
C GLY A 101 -25.38 9.87 -26.70
N TYR A 102 -24.74 10.99 -26.35
CA TYR A 102 -24.95 12.28 -27.01
C TYR A 102 -24.44 12.25 -28.45
N PHE A 103 -23.24 11.71 -28.68
CA PHE A 103 -22.69 11.57 -30.05
C PHE A 103 -23.43 10.53 -30.90
N ARG A 104 -24.21 9.63 -30.28
CA ARG A 104 -25.12 8.72 -30.99
C ARG A 104 -26.51 9.31 -31.23
N GLY A 105 -26.81 10.49 -30.70
CA GLY A 105 -28.14 11.11 -30.78
C GLY A 105 -29.19 10.41 -29.90
N GLU A 106 -28.76 9.63 -28.91
CA GLU A 106 -29.64 8.85 -28.01
C GLU A 106 -30.13 9.68 -26.81
N VAL A 107 -29.37 10.71 -26.42
CA VAL A 107 -29.69 11.56 -25.26
C VAL A 107 -29.62 13.05 -25.59
N PRO A 108 -30.51 13.88 -25.03
CA PRO A 108 -30.51 15.31 -25.26
C PRO A 108 -29.31 16.02 -24.61
N GLY A 109 -28.84 17.10 -25.23
CA GLY A 109 -27.71 17.89 -24.71
C GLY A 109 -27.97 18.57 -23.37
N THR A 110 -29.25 18.76 -23.01
CA THR A 110 -29.71 19.31 -21.72
C THR A 110 -29.28 18.46 -20.52
N LEU A 111 -29.08 17.14 -20.69
CA LEU A 111 -28.49 16.28 -19.66
C LEU A 111 -27.06 16.69 -19.26
N GLY A 112 -26.37 17.44 -20.11
CA GLY A 112 -25.04 17.99 -19.82
C GLY A 112 -25.01 18.89 -18.58
N TRP A 113 -26.14 19.53 -18.21
CA TRP A 113 -26.25 20.30 -16.98
C TRP A 113 -26.18 19.41 -15.72
N THR A 114 -26.77 18.22 -15.80
CA THR A 114 -26.64 17.22 -14.75
C THR A 114 -25.20 16.78 -14.65
N ILE A 115 -24.54 16.48 -15.77
CA ILE A 115 -23.12 16.09 -15.79
C ILE A 115 -22.21 17.13 -15.15
N LEU A 116 -22.42 18.41 -15.45
CA LEU A 116 -21.61 19.48 -14.87
C LEU A 116 -21.66 19.47 -13.33
N THR A 117 -22.88 19.39 -12.77
CA THR A 117 -23.11 19.55 -11.33
C THR A 117 -22.97 18.25 -10.54
N ASN A 118 -23.31 17.10 -11.13
CA ASN A 118 -23.12 15.78 -10.51
C ASN A 118 -21.68 15.30 -10.60
N ASP A 119 -20.94 15.64 -11.65
CA ASP A 119 -19.67 14.97 -11.94
C ASP A 119 -18.49 15.92 -11.98
N LEU A 120 -18.44 16.82 -12.97
CA LEU A 120 -17.22 17.54 -13.35
C LEU A 120 -16.65 18.42 -12.23
N ILE A 121 -17.51 19.14 -11.49
CA ILE A 121 -17.05 20.02 -10.41
C ILE A 121 -16.34 19.27 -9.27
N TRP A 122 -16.58 17.96 -9.15
CA TRP A 122 -16.01 17.13 -8.08
C TRP A 122 -14.70 16.45 -8.49
N TRP A 123 -14.36 16.41 -9.77
CA TRP A 123 -13.17 15.70 -10.27
C TRP A 123 -11.89 16.22 -9.62
N VAL A 124 -11.67 17.53 -9.67
CA VAL A 124 -10.50 18.18 -9.09
C VAL A 124 -10.41 17.93 -7.58
N PRO A 125 -11.42 18.27 -6.75
CA PRO A 125 -11.29 18.11 -5.31
C PRO A 125 -11.21 16.65 -4.88
N PHE A 126 -11.92 15.71 -5.52
CA PHE A 126 -11.81 14.28 -5.19
C PHE A 126 -10.45 13.73 -5.57
N THR A 127 -9.90 14.12 -6.72
CA THR A 127 -8.54 13.74 -7.12
C THR A 127 -7.51 14.27 -6.15
N MET A 128 -7.66 15.53 -5.69
CA MET A 128 -6.76 16.12 -4.68
C MET A 128 -6.85 15.41 -3.33
N ILE A 129 -8.04 14.99 -2.89
CA ILE A 129 -8.21 14.20 -1.66
C ILE A 129 -7.53 12.84 -1.82
N LEU A 130 -7.75 12.13 -2.93
CA LEU A 130 -7.13 10.83 -3.20
C LEU A 130 -5.61 10.92 -3.31
N TRP A 131 -5.11 11.98 -3.94
CA TRP A 131 -3.69 12.24 -4.03
C TRP A 131 -3.09 12.59 -2.66
N SER A 132 -3.84 13.30 -1.81
CA SER A 132 -3.43 13.58 -0.44
C SER A 132 -3.46 12.32 0.43
N ALA A 133 -4.45 11.44 0.26
CA ALA A 133 -4.49 10.13 0.91
C ALA A 133 -3.32 9.26 0.45
N PHE A 134 -2.99 9.28 -0.84
CA PHE A 134 -1.80 8.64 -1.38
C PHE A 134 -0.53 9.21 -0.75
N ARG A 135 -0.37 10.54 -0.68
CA ARG A 135 0.77 11.20 -0.01
C ARG A 135 0.87 10.96 1.48
N ALA A 136 -0.24 11.00 2.20
CA ALA A 136 -0.26 10.69 3.63
C ALA A 136 0.06 9.22 3.87
N SER A 137 -0.43 8.33 2.99
CA SER A 137 0.00 6.93 3.01
C SER A 137 1.50 6.83 2.81
N GLN A 138 2.14 7.72 2.02
CA GLN A 138 3.58 7.78 1.71
C GLN A 138 4.51 8.10 2.87
N GLY A 139 4.04 8.65 4.00
CA GLY A 139 4.86 8.87 5.21
C GLY A 139 6.30 9.34 4.94
N SER A 140 6.49 10.64 4.71
CA SER A 140 7.80 11.30 4.51
C SER A 140 8.72 10.57 3.51
N ASP A 141 8.27 10.38 2.27
CA ASP A 141 9.07 9.99 1.10
C ASP A 141 9.97 11.15 0.61
N HIS A 142 10.59 11.90 1.53
CA HIS A 142 11.77 12.64 1.11
C HIS A 142 12.85 11.59 0.85
N PRO A 143 13.59 11.65 -0.27
CA PRO A 143 14.86 10.96 -0.35
C PRO A 143 15.76 11.60 0.69
N LEU A 144 15.67 11.11 1.93
CA LEU A 144 16.82 11.14 2.80
C LEU A 144 17.87 10.37 2.01
N ALA A 145 19.03 10.98 1.79
CA ALA A 145 20.21 10.18 1.56
C ALA A 145 20.20 9.06 2.62
N PRO A 146 20.71 7.86 2.32
CA PRO A 146 20.95 6.86 3.37
C PRO A 146 21.52 7.59 4.58
N ALA A 147 20.94 7.34 5.76
CA ALA A 147 21.44 7.97 6.97
C ALA A 147 22.96 7.80 6.96
N ASP A 148 23.69 8.87 7.29
CA ASP A 148 25.14 8.72 7.39
C ASP A 148 25.46 7.62 8.41
N GLU A 149 26.67 7.06 8.34
CA GLU A 149 27.00 5.90 9.15
C GLU A 149 26.85 6.15 10.66
N THR A 150 26.97 7.40 11.09
CA THR A 150 26.80 7.81 12.49
C THR A 150 25.32 7.82 12.87
N GLU A 151 24.45 8.42 12.05
CA GLU A 151 23.01 8.45 12.30
C GLU A 151 22.41 7.04 12.25
N LEU A 152 22.87 6.19 11.34
CA LEU A 152 22.47 4.78 11.29
C LEU A 152 22.94 4.02 12.53
N ALA A 153 24.20 4.18 12.94
CA ALA A 153 24.71 3.55 14.16
C ALA A 153 23.90 3.97 15.40
N ASP A 154 23.61 5.26 15.56
CA ASP A 154 22.78 5.78 16.64
C ASP A 154 21.35 5.23 16.60
N LEU A 155 20.79 5.00 15.40
CA LEU A 155 19.49 4.37 15.25
C LEU A 155 19.52 2.91 15.67
N LEU A 156 20.52 2.16 15.22
CA LEU A 156 20.68 0.76 15.60
C LEU A 156 20.86 0.60 17.12
N GLU A 157 21.53 1.54 17.78
CA GLU A 157 21.75 1.53 19.23
C GLU A 157 20.50 1.81 20.06
N ARG A 158 19.63 2.72 19.60
CA ARG A 158 18.39 3.05 20.31
C ARG A 158 17.24 2.10 19.99
N THR A 159 17.26 1.45 18.83
CA THR A 159 16.19 0.54 18.43
C THR A 159 16.31 -0.79 19.13
N GLN A 160 15.37 -1.04 20.05
CA GLN A 160 15.28 -2.27 20.82
C GLN A 160 14.46 -3.33 20.09
N THR A 161 14.93 -4.57 20.18
CA THR A 161 14.16 -5.76 19.85
C THR A 161 13.08 -6.01 20.89
N ARG A 162 12.15 -6.90 20.56
CA ARG A 162 11.10 -7.36 21.48
C ARG A 162 11.65 -7.86 22.83
N ASP A 163 12.83 -8.45 22.81
CA ASP A 163 13.50 -9.03 23.98
C ASP A 163 14.35 -8.02 24.76
N GLY A 164 14.41 -6.76 24.32
CA GLY A 164 15.03 -5.63 25.03
C GLY A 164 16.45 -5.27 24.60
N ASP A 165 17.15 -6.15 23.89
CA ASP A 165 18.47 -5.86 23.33
C ASP A 165 18.37 -4.89 22.14
N SER A 166 19.30 -3.94 22.02
CA SER A 166 19.39 -3.09 20.83
C SER A 166 20.01 -3.82 19.64
N ILE A 167 19.63 -3.43 18.41
CA ILE A 167 20.24 -3.99 17.19
C ILE A 167 21.76 -3.73 17.19
N GLY A 168 22.19 -2.55 17.64
CA GLY A 168 23.58 -2.17 17.80
C GLY A 168 24.34 -3.14 18.72
N ALA A 169 23.79 -3.42 19.90
CA ALA A 169 24.36 -4.37 20.85
C ALA A 169 24.45 -5.80 20.27
N CYS A 170 23.42 -6.25 19.54
CA CYS A 170 23.47 -7.51 18.82
C CYS A 170 24.61 -7.53 17.80
N SER A 171 24.75 -6.48 16.99
CA SER A 171 25.78 -6.39 15.94
C SER A 171 27.23 -6.32 16.45
N ARG A 172 27.43 -5.99 17.73
CA ARG A 172 28.75 -6.06 18.40
C ARG A 172 29.09 -7.46 18.92
N ARG A 173 28.07 -8.25 19.26
CA ARG A 173 28.26 -9.65 19.71
C ARG A 173 28.55 -10.57 18.54
N GLY A 174 27.98 -10.26 17.37
CA GLY A 174 28.21 -11.01 16.14
C GLY A 174 27.43 -10.41 14.96
N PRO A 175 27.55 -11.02 13.77
CA PRO A 175 26.84 -10.56 12.59
C PRO A 175 25.32 -10.63 12.77
N VAL A 176 24.63 -9.55 12.44
CA VAL A 176 23.16 -9.47 12.44
C VAL A 176 22.65 -9.53 11.01
N LEU A 177 21.66 -10.37 10.75
CA LEU A 177 20.89 -10.37 9.50
C LEU A 177 19.54 -9.67 9.74
N LEU A 178 19.47 -8.39 9.38
CA LEU A 178 18.29 -7.55 9.55
C LEU A 178 17.35 -7.72 8.36
N ILE A 179 16.18 -8.32 8.59
CA ILE A 179 15.20 -8.70 7.57
C ILE A 179 14.00 -7.75 7.67
N LEU A 180 13.89 -6.78 6.75
CA LEU A 180 12.83 -5.78 6.74
C LEU A 180 11.65 -6.23 5.87
N LEU A 181 10.53 -6.59 6.51
CA LEU A 181 9.33 -7.08 5.84
C LEU A 181 8.39 -5.94 5.45
N ARG A 182 7.88 -5.97 4.23
CA ARG A 182 6.84 -5.02 3.78
C ARG A 182 5.56 -5.10 4.63
N HIS A 183 4.97 -6.29 4.74
CA HIS A 183 3.83 -6.57 5.61
C HIS A 183 3.59 -8.07 5.75
N PHE A 184 2.96 -8.49 6.85
CA PHE A 184 2.67 -9.92 7.11
C PHE A 184 1.65 -10.54 6.15
N GLY A 185 0.82 -9.73 5.49
CA GLY A 185 -0.10 -10.20 4.44
C GLY A 185 0.57 -10.52 3.09
N CYS A 186 1.83 -10.16 2.90
CA CYS A 186 2.50 -10.23 1.60
C CYS A 186 2.96 -11.65 1.35
N THR A 187 2.54 -12.26 0.24
CA THR A 187 2.92 -13.63 -0.13
C THR A 187 4.44 -13.82 -0.16
N PHE A 188 5.20 -12.79 -0.55
CA PHE A 188 6.66 -12.84 -0.60
C PHE A 188 7.31 -12.73 0.78
N CYS A 189 6.81 -11.85 1.65
CA CYS A 189 7.31 -11.77 3.04
C CYS A 189 7.00 -13.05 3.82
N ARG A 190 5.85 -13.69 3.55
CA ARG A 190 5.49 -15.00 4.12
C ARG A 190 6.44 -16.10 3.68
N ARG A 191 6.84 -16.09 2.40
CA ARG A 191 7.86 -16.99 1.90
C ARG A 191 9.22 -16.72 2.56
N GLU A 192 9.61 -15.45 2.70
CA GLU A 192 10.88 -15.07 3.35
C GLU A 192 10.93 -15.52 4.82
N LEU A 193 9.81 -15.44 5.54
CA LEU A 193 9.69 -16.02 6.90
C LEU A 193 9.82 -17.55 6.90
N ALA A 194 9.23 -18.24 5.92
CA ALA A 194 9.39 -19.69 5.78
C ALA A 194 10.84 -20.09 5.44
N ASP A 195 11.49 -19.33 4.55
CA ASP A 195 12.89 -19.52 4.17
C ASP A 195 13.81 -19.29 5.39
N LEU A 196 13.53 -18.27 6.21
CA LEU A 196 14.22 -18.04 7.48
C LEU A 196 14.02 -19.21 8.45
N ALA A 197 12.79 -19.72 8.60
CA ALA A 197 12.49 -20.83 9.50
C ALA A 197 13.26 -22.11 9.11
N ALA A 198 13.37 -22.38 7.81
CA ALA A 198 14.11 -23.52 7.29
C ALA A 198 15.64 -23.40 7.48
N ARG A 199 16.18 -22.19 7.62
CA ARG A 199 17.63 -21.91 7.69
C ARG A 199 18.11 -21.46 9.06
N ARG A 200 17.21 -21.36 10.05
CA ARG A 200 17.53 -20.81 11.37
C ARG A 200 18.71 -21.53 12.06
N ASP A 201 18.76 -22.85 11.94
CA ASP A 201 19.77 -23.68 12.62
C ASP A 201 21.14 -23.50 11.94
N GLN A 202 21.15 -23.30 10.62
CA GLN A 202 22.35 -22.97 9.86
C GLN A 202 22.89 -21.59 10.25
N LEU A 203 22.02 -20.57 10.29
CA LEU A 203 22.42 -19.22 10.70
C LEU A 203 22.99 -19.22 12.13
N ALA A 204 22.38 -19.99 13.05
CA ALA A 204 22.88 -20.15 14.41
C ALA A 204 24.26 -20.83 14.45
N ALA A 205 24.49 -21.86 13.62
CA ALA A 205 25.80 -22.52 13.52
C ALA A 205 26.90 -21.59 12.97
N GLU A 206 26.52 -20.65 12.10
CA GLU A 206 27.40 -19.60 11.56
C GLU A 206 27.56 -18.39 12.52
N GLY A 207 26.90 -18.41 13.68
CA GLY A 207 26.94 -17.32 14.65
C GLY A 207 26.19 -16.04 14.22
N VAL A 208 25.33 -16.15 13.21
CA VAL A 208 24.56 -15.03 12.66
C VAL A 208 23.22 -14.90 13.38
N THR A 209 22.90 -13.70 13.85
CA THR A 209 21.65 -13.41 14.57
C THR A 209 20.61 -12.80 13.62
N PRO A 210 19.53 -13.51 13.25
CA PRO A 210 18.45 -12.92 12.45
C PRO A 210 17.59 -11.99 13.30
N ILE A 211 17.28 -10.81 12.78
CA ILE A 211 16.32 -9.86 13.39
C ILE A 211 15.28 -9.47 12.35
N VAL A 212 14.00 -9.73 12.64
CA VAL A 212 12.89 -9.40 11.73
C VAL A 212 12.33 -8.02 12.06
N VAL A 213 12.25 -7.13 11.08
CA VAL A 213 11.62 -5.80 11.23
C VAL A 213 10.29 -5.81 10.51
N HIS A 214 9.22 -5.36 11.18
CA HIS A 214 7.88 -5.30 10.62
C HIS A 214 7.15 -4.02 11.01
N GLN A 215 6.08 -3.68 10.31
CA GLN A 215 5.31 -2.46 10.54
C GLN A 215 4.06 -2.65 11.42
N SER A 216 3.77 -3.89 11.83
CA SER A 216 2.65 -4.21 12.73
C SER A 216 3.03 -4.00 14.20
N SER A 217 2.04 -4.04 15.10
CA SER A 217 2.28 -3.99 16.56
C SER A 217 3.18 -5.14 17.04
N PRO A 218 3.90 -4.97 18.17
CA PRO A 218 4.74 -6.04 18.73
C PRO A 218 3.99 -7.36 18.96
N GLN A 219 2.77 -7.30 19.51
CA GLN A 219 1.94 -8.49 19.76
C GLN A 219 1.61 -9.24 18.47
N ARG A 220 1.35 -8.50 17.39
CA ARG A 220 1.10 -9.11 16.09
C ARG A 220 2.36 -9.77 15.51
N GLY A 221 3.52 -9.18 15.78
CA GLY A 221 4.82 -9.79 15.49
C GLY A 221 4.98 -11.14 16.19
N ASP A 222 4.75 -11.16 17.51
CA ASP A 222 4.81 -12.39 18.33
C ASP A 222 3.94 -13.50 17.71
N GLU A 223 2.66 -13.19 17.42
CA GLU A 223 1.70 -14.13 16.83
C GLU A 223 2.15 -14.68 15.47
N VAL A 224 2.60 -13.79 14.56
CA VAL A 224 2.96 -14.19 13.21
C VAL A 224 4.24 -15.03 13.24
N LEU A 225 5.29 -14.59 13.93
CA LEU A 225 6.54 -15.35 13.99
C LEU A 225 6.31 -16.73 14.63
N ALA A 226 5.47 -16.81 15.67
CA ALA A 226 5.09 -18.09 16.27
C ALA A 226 4.45 -19.05 15.26
N SER A 227 3.58 -18.56 14.38
CA SER A 227 2.93 -19.37 13.34
C SER A 227 3.88 -19.95 12.29
N TYR A 228 5.08 -19.38 12.15
CA TYR A 228 6.15 -19.89 11.27
C TYR A 228 7.20 -20.72 12.03
N GLY A 229 6.99 -21.01 13.31
CA GLY A 229 7.98 -21.72 14.14
C GLY A 229 9.24 -20.89 14.44
N LEU A 230 9.15 -19.57 14.32
CA LEU A 230 10.21 -18.60 14.59
C LEU A 230 10.12 -18.02 16.02
N ASN A 231 9.57 -18.79 16.96
CA ASN A 231 9.57 -18.43 18.37
C ASN A 231 11.02 -18.22 18.83
N GLY A 232 11.30 -17.08 19.47
CA GLY A 232 12.64 -16.72 19.93
C GLY A 232 13.54 -16.06 18.87
N VAL A 233 13.06 -15.86 17.65
CA VAL A 233 13.74 -14.93 16.71
C VAL A 233 13.40 -13.50 17.12
N ALA A 234 14.44 -12.72 17.40
CA ALA A 234 14.29 -11.32 17.75
C ALA A 234 13.59 -10.55 16.63
N HIS A 235 12.69 -9.63 17.00
CA HIS A 235 12.00 -8.79 16.04
C HIS A 235 11.76 -7.37 16.57
N VAL A 236 11.54 -6.44 15.64
CA VAL A 236 11.33 -5.01 15.88
C VAL A 236 10.06 -4.55 15.19
N SER A 237 9.22 -3.84 15.94
CA SER A 237 8.07 -3.10 15.42
C SER A 237 8.51 -1.70 15.01
N ASP A 238 8.52 -1.40 13.72
CA ASP A 238 8.88 -0.10 13.13
C ASP A 238 7.71 0.45 12.26
N PRO A 239 6.55 0.78 12.88
CA PRO A 239 5.38 1.29 12.15
C PRO A 239 5.67 2.65 11.46
N ASP A 240 6.58 3.43 12.03
CA ASP A 240 6.98 4.74 11.49
C ASP A 240 8.03 4.63 10.36
N LYS A 241 8.51 3.41 10.09
CA LYS A 241 9.48 3.08 9.03
C LYS A 241 10.81 3.81 9.18
N GLN A 242 11.28 4.03 10.40
CA GLN A 242 12.56 4.72 10.66
C GLN A 242 13.74 3.92 10.12
N LEU A 243 13.78 2.61 10.35
CA LEU A 243 14.85 1.74 9.83
C LEU A 243 14.81 1.63 8.32
N TYR A 244 13.61 1.54 7.72
CA TYR A 244 13.46 1.52 6.26
C TYR A 244 14.03 2.79 5.62
N ARG A 245 13.73 3.97 6.19
CA ARG A 245 14.26 5.25 5.71
C ARG A 245 15.77 5.33 5.88
N ALA A 246 16.30 4.99 7.05
CA ALA A 246 17.74 5.06 7.33
C ALA A 246 18.55 4.14 6.41
N LEU A 247 18.03 2.95 6.10
CA LEU A 247 18.65 1.98 5.19
C LEU A 247 18.37 2.25 3.70
N GLY A 248 17.69 3.36 3.37
CA GLY A 248 17.39 3.75 2.00
C GLY A 248 16.37 2.88 1.27
N LEU A 249 15.58 2.06 1.99
CA LEU A 249 14.51 1.26 1.40
C LEU A 249 13.33 2.15 1.00
N ARG A 250 13.15 2.30 -0.31
CA ARG A 250 12.07 3.09 -0.90
C ARG A 250 10.77 2.30 -1.00
N ARG A 251 9.67 2.98 -1.23
CA ARG A 251 8.43 2.34 -1.72
C ARG A 251 8.57 1.96 -3.19
N GLY A 252 7.91 0.88 -3.59
CA GLY A 252 7.82 0.46 -4.98
C GLY A 252 6.87 1.35 -5.77
N ARG A 253 7.20 1.63 -7.03
CA ARG A 253 6.27 2.31 -7.97
C ARG A 253 5.10 1.38 -8.33
N LEU A 254 3.93 1.94 -8.63
CA LEU A 254 2.72 1.15 -9.00
C LEU A 254 3.00 0.05 -10.04
N GLY A 255 3.81 0.32 -11.07
CA GLY A 255 4.19 -0.66 -12.09
C GLY A 255 5.12 -1.79 -11.60
N GLN A 256 5.92 -1.55 -10.55
CA GLN A 256 6.76 -2.58 -9.92
C GLN A 256 5.96 -3.50 -9.00
N LEU A 257 4.81 -3.03 -8.50
CA LEU A 257 3.97 -3.72 -7.53
C LEU A 257 2.80 -4.48 -8.17
N LEU A 258 2.31 -4.03 -9.33
CA LEU A 258 1.19 -4.65 -10.06
C LEU A 258 1.61 -5.20 -11.44
N GLY A 259 2.91 -5.31 -11.70
CA GLY A 259 3.43 -5.75 -12.99
C GLY A 259 3.15 -7.24 -13.31
N PRO A 260 3.22 -7.66 -14.60
CA PRO A 260 2.91 -9.03 -15.03
C PRO A 260 3.78 -10.10 -14.34
N ARG A 261 5.03 -9.77 -14.01
CA ARG A 261 5.96 -10.65 -13.27
C ARG A 261 5.48 -10.91 -11.84
N VAL A 262 4.88 -9.92 -11.18
CA VAL A 262 4.32 -10.03 -9.81
C VAL A 262 3.10 -10.94 -9.82
N TRP A 263 2.20 -10.80 -10.80
CA TRP A 263 1.07 -11.70 -10.97
C TRP A 263 1.51 -13.15 -11.19
N ARG A 264 2.49 -13.39 -12.06
CA ARG A 264 3.02 -14.74 -12.35
C ARG A 264 3.69 -15.38 -11.13
N ARG A 265 4.54 -14.64 -10.41
CA ARG A 265 5.21 -15.17 -9.21
C ARG A 265 4.26 -15.24 -8.00
N GLY A 266 3.31 -14.33 -7.90
CA GLY A 266 2.24 -14.35 -6.91
C GLY A 266 1.34 -15.58 -7.05
N ALA A 267 0.97 -15.94 -8.28
CA ALA A 267 0.26 -17.18 -8.56
C ALA A 267 1.07 -18.42 -8.14
N LYS A 268 2.37 -18.48 -8.50
CA LYS A 268 3.25 -19.58 -8.09
C LYS A 268 3.37 -19.70 -6.56
N ALA A 269 3.52 -18.58 -5.85
CA ALA A 269 3.65 -18.58 -4.39
C ALA A 269 2.31 -18.88 -3.69
N PHE A 270 1.18 -18.51 -4.30
CA PHE A 270 -0.15 -18.92 -3.86
C PHE A 270 -0.31 -20.46 -3.93
N PHE A 271 0.09 -21.09 -5.04
CA PHE A 271 0.07 -22.55 -5.19
C PHE A 271 1.09 -23.28 -4.30
N ALA A 272 2.14 -22.59 -3.85
CA ALA A 272 3.09 -23.09 -2.85
C ALA A 272 2.61 -22.94 -1.40
N GLY A 273 1.36 -22.50 -1.17
CA GLY A 273 0.74 -22.42 0.16
C GLY A 273 0.89 -21.08 0.87
N HIS A 274 1.47 -20.04 0.25
CA HIS A 274 1.75 -18.78 0.94
C HIS A 274 0.63 -17.72 0.87
N GLY A 275 -0.45 -17.96 0.11
CA GLY A 275 -1.71 -17.21 0.11
C GLY A 275 -1.63 -15.68 -0.06
N ILE A 276 -2.79 -15.00 -0.09
CA ILE A 276 -2.88 -13.54 0.03
C ILE A 276 -3.45 -13.24 1.42
N GLY A 277 -2.70 -12.53 2.26
CA GLY A 277 -3.16 -12.13 3.59
C GLY A 277 -3.74 -10.71 3.61
N LYS A 278 -4.35 -10.34 4.74
CA LYS A 278 -4.85 -8.98 4.98
C LYS A 278 -3.69 -7.98 4.87
N LEU A 279 -3.95 -6.85 4.21
CA LEU A 279 -3.00 -5.74 4.16
C LEU A 279 -2.88 -5.12 5.55
N GLU A 280 -1.69 -5.23 6.16
CA GLU A 280 -1.38 -4.69 7.49
C GLU A 280 -0.06 -3.91 7.39
N GLY A 281 -0.09 -2.59 7.60
CA GLY A 281 1.05 -1.72 7.33
C GLY A 281 1.10 -1.22 5.89
N ASP A 282 2.25 -0.74 5.46
CA ASP A 282 2.41 -0.10 4.16
C ASP A 282 2.53 -1.11 3.01
N GLY A 283 1.41 -1.27 2.32
CA GLY A 283 1.28 -1.99 1.08
C GLY A 283 2.08 -1.46 -0.10
N PHE A 284 3.00 -0.50 0.03
CA PHE A 284 3.91 -0.04 -1.03
C PHE A 284 5.39 -0.11 -0.64
N GLN A 285 5.71 -0.38 0.64
CA GLN A 285 7.09 -0.45 1.12
C GLN A 285 7.86 -1.57 0.41
N MET A 286 9.11 -1.33 -0.02
CA MET A 286 9.96 -2.43 -0.49
C MET A 286 10.58 -3.14 0.71
N PRO A 287 10.63 -4.49 0.70
CA PRO A 287 11.39 -5.23 1.68
C PRO A 287 12.89 -5.07 1.42
N GLY A 288 13.72 -5.57 2.34
CA GLY A 288 15.16 -5.64 2.14
C GLY A 288 15.85 -6.42 3.25
N THR A 289 17.03 -6.92 2.95
CA THR A 289 17.81 -7.71 3.90
C THR A 289 19.22 -7.15 3.99
N PHE A 290 19.69 -6.88 5.20
CA PHE A 290 20.98 -6.25 5.44
C PHE A 290 21.79 -7.06 6.42
N ARG A 291 23.08 -7.22 6.15
CA ARG A 291 24.04 -7.74 7.12
C ARG A 291 24.66 -6.56 7.86
N ILE A 292 24.56 -6.58 9.19
CA ILE A 292 25.05 -5.52 10.07
C ILE A 292 26.10 -6.11 11.01
N GLU A 293 27.27 -5.48 11.07
CA GLU A 293 28.35 -5.80 11.98
C GLU A 293 28.92 -4.53 12.57
N HIS A 294 29.13 -4.50 13.89
CA HIS A 294 29.68 -3.33 14.60
C HIS A 294 28.94 -2.02 14.24
N GLY A 295 27.60 -2.08 14.13
CA GLY A 295 26.76 -0.95 13.77
C GLY A 295 26.83 -0.50 12.31
N ARG A 296 27.50 -1.24 11.43
CA ARG A 296 27.71 -0.88 10.01
C ARG A 296 27.09 -1.92 9.08
N VAL A 297 26.54 -1.46 7.96
CA VAL A 297 26.05 -2.35 6.89
C VAL A 297 27.25 -2.91 6.13
N THR A 298 27.42 -4.23 6.15
CA THR A 298 28.51 -4.93 5.47
C THR A 298 28.07 -5.64 4.19
N ALA A 299 26.77 -5.92 4.06
CA ALA A 299 26.14 -6.40 2.83
C ALA A 299 24.65 -5.99 2.80
N ALA A 300 24.09 -5.82 1.60
CA ALA A 300 22.70 -5.43 1.43
C ALA A 300 22.07 -6.12 0.22
N PHE A 301 20.82 -6.54 0.38
CA PHE A 301 19.93 -6.96 -0.70
C PHE A 301 18.72 -6.03 -0.73
N THR A 302 18.68 -5.18 -1.76
CA THR A 302 17.58 -4.25 -2.02
C THR A 302 16.85 -4.69 -3.30
N PRO A 303 15.73 -5.42 -3.18
CA PRO A 303 15.06 -5.99 -4.33
C PRO A 303 14.48 -4.92 -5.26
N SER A 304 14.57 -5.16 -6.56
CA SER A 304 13.97 -4.30 -7.59
C SER A 304 12.45 -4.53 -7.73
N SER A 305 12.00 -5.72 -7.31
CA SER A 305 10.61 -6.16 -7.26
C SER A 305 10.35 -6.89 -5.94
N PRO A 306 9.16 -6.76 -5.33
CA PRO A 306 8.80 -7.54 -4.14
C PRO A 306 8.86 -9.06 -4.35
N ALA A 307 8.89 -9.52 -5.60
CA ALA A 307 8.97 -10.93 -5.97
C ALA A 307 10.41 -11.47 -6.06
N ASP A 308 11.41 -10.62 -5.84
CA ASP A 308 12.81 -11.01 -5.70
C ASP A 308 13.04 -11.41 -4.24
N ALA A 309 13.75 -12.52 -4.02
CA ALA A 309 14.01 -13.05 -2.69
C ALA A 309 15.52 -13.02 -2.41
N PRO A 310 15.94 -12.64 -1.19
CA PRO A 310 17.34 -12.70 -0.80
C PRO A 310 17.80 -14.16 -0.75
N ASP A 311 19.07 -14.41 -1.09
CA ASP A 311 19.72 -15.63 -0.64
C ASP A 311 20.32 -15.38 0.74
N LEU A 312 19.59 -15.79 1.78
CA LEU A 312 19.97 -15.54 3.18
C LEU A 312 21.33 -16.16 3.53
N ALA A 313 21.70 -17.29 2.93
CA ALA A 313 22.98 -17.94 3.22
C ALA A 313 24.15 -17.18 2.57
N ALA A 314 23.99 -16.78 1.31
CA ALA A 314 24.98 -15.95 0.62
C ALA A 314 25.16 -14.60 1.32
N LEU A 315 24.07 -13.97 1.77
CA LEU A 315 24.13 -12.72 2.53
C LEU A 315 24.78 -12.90 3.89
N ALA A 316 24.48 -13.97 4.63
CA ALA A 316 25.08 -14.26 5.94
C ALA A 316 26.60 -14.45 5.85
N CYS A 317 27.04 -15.18 4.82
CA CYS A 317 28.45 -15.47 4.54
C CYS A 317 29.20 -14.35 3.80
N ALA A 318 28.51 -13.32 3.32
CA ALA A 318 29.15 -12.20 2.61
C ALA A 318 30.13 -11.49 3.56
N ALA A 319 31.43 -11.64 3.29
CA ALA A 319 32.46 -10.84 3.94
C ALA A 319 32.24 -9.37 3.61
N SER A 320 32.59 -8.48 4.55
CA SER A 320 32.53 -7.01 4.43
C SER A 320 33.06 -6.53 3.07
N ALA A 321 32.16 -6.38 2.10
CA ALA A 321 32.44 -5.87 0.79
C ALA A 321 31.54 -4.66 0.60
N ALA A 322 32.11 -3.49 0.90
CA ALA A 322 31.54 -2.22 0.50
C ALA A 322 31.56 -2.16 -1.03
N GLU A 323 30.51 -2.67 -1.70
CA GLU A 323 30.00 -2.20 -3.00
C GLU A 323 28.84 -3.10 -3.50
N GLY A 324 27.78 -2.44 -3.99
CA GLY A 324 26.48 -3.04 -4.26
C GLY A 324 26.50 -4.18 -5.27
N VAL A 325 26.04 -5.36 -4.83
CA VAL A 325 25.64 -6.44 -5.73
C VAL A 325 24.27 -6.09 -6.32
N THR A 326 24.31 -5.40 -7.45
CA THR A 326 23.13 -5.23 -8.32
C THR A 326 22.83 -6.59 -8.94
N GLY A 327 21.58 -7.05 -8.83
CA GLY A 327 21.16 -8.43 -9.10
C GLY A 327 21.78 -9.06 -10.35
N GLN A 328 22.56 -10.14 -10.14
CA GLN A 328 22.92 -11.05 -11.21
C GLN A 328 21.72 -11.92 -11.55
N THR A 329 21.13 -11.66 -12.72
CA THR A 329 20.45 -12.67 -13.52
C THR A 329 21.41 -13.83 -13.77
N LEU A 330 21.04 -15.01 -13.30
CA LEU A 330 21.61 -16.28 -13.76
C LEU A 330 21.38 -16.38 -15.27
N ASP A 331 22.47 -16.18 -16.01
CA ASP A 331 22.62 -16.56 -17.42
C ASP A 331 22.84 -18.08 -17.46
N VAL A 332 21.92 -18.80 -18.09
CA VAL A 332 22.09 -20.23 -18.38
C VAL A 332 22.73 -20.32 -19.75
N GLY A 333 24.06 -20.45 -19.77
CA GLY A 333 24.84 -20.78 -20.96
C GLY A 333 24.31 -22.07 -21.62
N SER A 334 24.04 -22.02 -22.92
CA SER A 334 24.97 -22.38 -23.99
C SER A 334 24.94 -23.88 -24.33
N GLU A 335 24.26 -24.22 -25.41
CA GLU A 335 24.70 -25.34 -26.27
C GLU A 335 25.33 -24.73 -27.53
N ARG A 336 26.62 -24.97 -27.69
CA ARG A 336 27.39 -24.70 -28.92
C ARG A 336 27.18 -25.81 -29.95
N PRO A 337 27.38 -25.51 -31.24
CA PRO A 337 27.27 -26.47 -32.33
C PRO A 337 28.55 -27.31 -32.48
N ALA A 338 28.42 -28.52 -33.03
CA ALA A 338 29.51 -29.22 -33.69
C ALA A 338 28.97 -30.23 -34.73
N ALA A 339 29.57 -30.14 -35.93
CA ALA A 339 29.47 -30.98 -37.13
C ALA A 339 28.21 -30.82 -38.00
#